data_AF-A0A7S3NIC8-F1
#
_entry.id   AF-A0A7S3NIC8-F1
#
_cell.length_a   1.000
_cell.length_b   1.000
_cell.length_c   1.000
_cell.angle_alpha   90.00
_cell.angle_beta   90.00
_cell.angle_gamma   90.00
#
_symmetry.space_group_name_H-M   'P 1'
#
loop_
_entity.id
_entity.type
_entity.pdbx_description
1 polymer ?
#
loop_
_entity_poly.entity_id
_entity_poly.type
_entity_poly.pdbx_seq_one_letter_code
_entity_poly.pdbx_strand_id
1 'polypeptide(L)'
;MAYSILTSRYALHKAVGAYYLALFGRILYLLLSNPLESYSESYFWHYPCLLHAVGLMQSLTALISFNFLPRAQKQEGFFGDKTTVSKAFVTENAYFVLLCIFASLYVAPQGRNMIKSLRVIEPLMIFFPFQTLRKCFPKTSFERNNTDKSSKNNSKFFQLSKYIASYFYLFGKHYVGNMLNYCLFLNLDTPRFRGLFYWILLGGGYNLTIGIFLHTLKFRKVLGPKLAIGAYLLGYSISGIPTLLIMSNI
;
A
#
# COMPACT_ATOMS: atom_id res chain seq x y z
N MET A 1 19.33 28.51 -9.78
CA MET A 1 17.98 27.89 -9.86
C MET A 1 17.90 26.50 -9.18
N ALA A 2 18.66 26.25 -8.11
CA ALA A 2 18.68 24.96 -7.38
C ALA A 2 18.35 25.10 -5.87
N TYR A 3 18.02 26.31 -5.41
CA TYR A 3 17.91 26.64 -3.98
C TYR A 3 16.52 26.42 -3.37
N SER A 4 15.51 25.96 -4.12
CA SER A 4 14.18 25.62 -3.53
C SER A 4 14.03 24.14 -3.15
N ILE A 5 15.10 23.35 -3.30
CA ILE A 5 15.10 21.90 -3.04
C ILE A 5 15.05 21.57 -1.54
N LEU A 6 15.37 22.54 -0.66
CA LEU A 6 15.52 22.39 0.79
C LEU A 6 14.65 23.39 1.57
N THR A 7 13.33 23.35 1.37
CA THR A 7 12.44 23.76 2.48
C THR A 7 12.43 22.60 3.48
N SER A 8 12.96 22.80 4.69
CA SER A 8 13.17 21.73 5.69
C SER A 8 11.91 20.89 5.95
N ARG A 9 10.73 21.50 5.78
CA ARG A 9 9.41 20.88 5.90
C ARG A 9 9.19 19.66 5.00
N TYR A 10 9.85 19.55 3.85
CA TYR A 10 9.71 18.38 2.96
C TYR A 10 10.91 17.43 3.01
N ALA A 11 11.99 17.80 3.71
CA ALA A 11 13.19 16.98 3.78
C ALA A 11 12.91 15.64 4.47
N LEU A 12 12.14 15.67 5.57
CA LEU A 12 11.76 14.47 6.30
C LEU A 12 10.94 13.50 5.44
N HIS A 13 9.92 13.98 4.75
CA HIS A 13 9.09 13.14 3.86
C HIS A 13 9.90 12.54 2.70
N LYS A 14 10.88 13.27 2.17
CA LYS A 14 11.80 12.74 1.15
C LYS A 14 12.72 11.68 1.73
N ALA A 15 13.30 11.92 2.90
CA ALA A 15 14.21 10.98 3.57
C ALA A 15 13.50 9.68 3.93
N VAL A 16 12.30 9.76 4.52
CA VAL A 16 11.47 8.59 4.83
C VAL A 16 11.07 7.86 3.54
N GLY A 17 10.71 8.58 2.47
CA GLY A 17 10.41 7.97 1.18
C GLY A 17 11.60 7.27 0.53
N ALA A 18 12.79 7.86 0.60
CA ALA A 18 14.02 7.25 0.10
C ALA A 18 14.39 5.99 0.91
N TYR A 19 14.28 6.07 2.24
CA TYR A 19 14.49 4.92 3.11
C TYR A 19 13.48 3.80 2.84
N TYR A 20 12.21 4.15 2.63
CA TYR A 20 11.17 3.20 2.21
C TYR A 20 11.55 2.49 0.90
N LEU A 21 12.02 3.22 -0.11
CA LEU A 21 12.41 2.63 -1.39
C LEU A 21 13.63 1.72 -1.26
N ALA A 22 14.63 2.11 -0.46
CA ALA A 22 15.79 1.27 -0.19
C ALA A 22 15.39 -0.03 0.54
N LEU A 23 14.51 0.08 1.53
CA LEU A 23 13.97 -1.07 2.26
C LEU A 23 13.14 -1.96 1.35
N PHE A 24 12.27 -1.38 0.52
CA PHE A 24 11.50 -2.09 -0.50
C PHE A 24 12.41 -2.88 -1.45
N GLY A 25 13.45 -2.23 -2.00
CA GLY A 25 14.40 -2.86 -2.90
C GLY A 25 15.16 -4.01 -2.23
N ARG A 26 15.58 -3.84 -0.98
CA ARG A 26 16.20 -4.90 -0.19
C ARG A 26 15.27 -6.10 0.02
N ILE A 27 14.01 -5.86 0.38
CA ILE A 27 13.04 -6.94 0.60
C ILE A 27 12.72 -7.66 -0.71
N LEU A 28 12.53 -6.90 -1.80
CA LEU A 28 12.31 -7.48 -3.12
C LEU A 28 13.50 -8.35 -3.55
N TYR A 29 14.73 -7.87 -3.37
CA TYR A 29 15.94 -8.66 -3.63
C TYR A 29 15.95 -9.96 -2.80
N LEU A 30 15.69 -9.86 -1.49
CA LEU A 30 15.64 -11.03 -0.61
C LEU A 30 14.59 -12.05 -1.05
N LEU A 31 13.39 -11.59 -1.44
CA LEU A 31 12.34 -12.48 -1.95
C LEU A 31 12.70 -13.08 -3.32
N LEU A 32 13.35 -12.34 -4.20
CA LEU A 32 13.78 -12.89 -5.49
C LEU A 32 14.95 -13.89 -5.36
N SER A 33 15.83 -13.70 -4.39
CA SER A 33 17.04 -14.51 -4.21
C SER A 33 16.85 -15.76 -3.35
N ASN A 34 15.68 -15.94 -2.72
CA ASN A 34 15.43 -17.04 -1.79
C ASN A 34 14.16 -17.82 -2.19
N PRO A 35 14.14 -19.15 -2.00
CA PRO A 35 12.94 -19.96 -2.24
C PRO A 35 11.83 -19.58 -1.26
N LEU A 36 10.57 -19.76 -1.67
CA LEU A 36 9.39 -19.35 -0.89
C LEU A 36 9.37 -20.00 0.51
N GLU A 37 9.88 -21.22 0.62
CA GLU A 37 9.88 -22.03 1.83
C GLU A 37 10.88 -21.51 2.88
N SER A 38 11.97 -20.85 2.47
CA SER A 38 12.99 -20.33 3.40
C SER A 38 12.59 -19.02 4.08
N TYR A 39 11.47 -18.39 3.67
CA TYR A 39 10.98 -17.15 4.30
C TYR A 39 10.40 -17.38 5.70
N SER A 40 10.27 -18.64 6.12
CA SER A 40 9.85 -19.01 7.47
C SER A 40 10.96 -18.84 8.51
N GLU A 41 12.21 -18.63 8.09
CA GLU A 41 13.33 -18.40 9.00
C GLU A 41 13.28 -17.02 9.69
N SER A 42 13.84 -16.95 10.90
CA SER A 42 13.72 -15.83 11.85
C SER A 42 14.11 -14.44 11.32
N TYR A 43 14.76 -14.34 10.15
CA TYR A 43 15.18 -13.05 9.61
C TYR A 43 14.08 -12.38 8.77
N PHE A 44 13.18 -13.14 8.14
CA PHE A 44 12.27 -12.61 7.12
C PHE A 44 11.04 -11.91 7.68
N TRP A 45 10.55 -12.31 8.85
CA TRP A 45 9.27 -11.85 9.38
C TRP A 45 9.24 -10.39 9.81
N HIS A 46 10.39 -9.82 10.21
CA HIS A 46 10.48 -8.41 10.61
C HIS A 46 10.38 -7.45 9.43
N TYR A 47 10.84 -7.87 8.25
CA TYR A 47 11.03 -6.98 7.10
C TYR A 47 9.73 -6.38 6.57
N PRO A 48 8.65 -7.16 6.32
CA PRO A 48 7.37 -6.58 5.89
C PRO A 48 6.81 -5.63 6.94
N CYS A 49 6.82 -6.02 8.21
CA CYS A 49 6.32 -5.15 9.28
C CYS A 49 7.08 -3.81 9.32
N LEU A 50 8.42 -3.85 9.20
CA LEU A 50 9.25 -2.64 9.13
C LEU A 50 8.92 -1.82 7.88
N LEU A 51 8.74 -2.46 6.72
CA LEU A 51 8.36 -1.79 5.48
C LEU A 51 7.06 -1.02 5.65
N HIS A 52 6.02 -1.65 6.17
CA HIS A 52 4.73 -0.98 6.39
C HIS A 52 4.81 0.07 7.49
N ALA A 53 5.60 -0.13 8.54
CA ALA A 53 5.84 0.90 9.56
C ALA A 53 6.48 2.16 8.96
N VAL A 54 7.50 2.01 8.11
CA VAL A 54 8.09 3.13 7.36
C VAL A 54 7.08 3.73 6.39
N GLY A 55 6.24 2.92 5.75
CA GLY A 55 5.15 3.40 4.89
C GLY A 55 4.09 4.22 5.63
N LEU A 56 3.82 3.87 6.89
CA LEU A 56 2.95 4.65 7.77
C LEU A 56 3.60 6.00 8.10
N MET A 57 4.89 6.00 8.46
CA MET A 57 5.65 7.23 8.67
C MET A 57 5.65 8.10 7.40
N GLN A 58 5.74 7.49 6.22
CA GLN A 58 5.67 8.21 4.95
C GLN A 58 4.32 8.90 4.74
N SER A 59 3.23 8.23 5.12
CA SER A 59 1.88 8.78 5.05
C SER A 59 1.68 9.90 6.08
N LEU A 60 2.14 9.72 7.32
CA LEU A 60 2.05 10.73 8.37
C LEU A 60 2.86 11.98 8.04
N THR A 61 4.10 11.81 7.59
CA THR A 61 4.93 12.95 7.16
C THR A 61 4.32 13.67 5.97
N ALA A 62 3.63 12.97 5.04
CA ALA A 62 2.88 13.60 3.96
C ALA A 62 1.71 14.47 4.50
N LEU A 63 0.93 13.95 5.46
CA LEU A 63 -0.19 14.67 6.07
C LEU A 63 0.24 15.95 6.78
N ILE A 64 1.39 15.91 7.47
CA ILE A 64 1.98 17.04 8.19
C ILE A 64 2.61 18.05 7.22
N SER A 65 3.34 17.56 6.21
CA SER A 65 4.15 18.41 5.32
C SER A 65 3.29 19.07 4.23
N PHE A 66 2.30 18.37 3.68
CA PHE A 66 1.50 18.85 2.55
C PHE A 66 0.19 19.52 3.00
N ASN A 67 0.30 20.68 3.65
CA ASN A 67 -0.88 21.43 4.10
C ASN A 67 -1.75 22.00 2.99
N PHE A 68 -1.23 22.09 1.77
CA PHE A 68 -1.96 22.55 0.59
C PHE A 68 -2.85 21.48 -0.06
N LEU A 69 -2.79 20.21 0.39
CA LEU A 69 -3.63 19.17 -0.20
C LEU A 69 -5.11 19.45 0.11
N PRO A 70 -6.00 19.29 -0.89
CA PRO A 70 -7.42 19.51 -0.71
C PRO A 70 -7.96 18.56 0.37
N ARG A 71 -8.82 19.09 1.24
CA ARG A 71 -9.52 18.32 2.28
C ARG A 71 -10.63 17.44 1.72
N ALA A 72 -11.15 17.78 0.54
CA ALA A 72 -12.36 17.19 -0.03
C ALA A 72 -12.24 15.66 -0.25
N GLN A 73 -13.33 14.96 0.10
CA GLN A 73 -13.43 13.50 0.16
C GLN A 73 -13.70 12.81 -1.19
N LYS A 74 -14.02 13.56 -2.25
CA LYS A 74 -14.66 12.98 -3.45
C LYS A 74 -13.77 12.80 -4.68
N GLN A 75 -12.52 13.28 -4.69
CA GLN A 75 -11.72 13.27 -5.93
C GLN A 75 -10.44 12.45 -5.78
N GLU A 76 -10.31 11.46 -6.66
CA GLU A 76 -9.07 10.74 -6.91
C GLU A 76 -8.04 11.70 -7.48
N GLY A 77 -7.12 12.12 -6.63
CA GLY A 77 -5.99 12.94 -7.06
C GLY A 77 -4.95 12.20 -7.91
N PHE A 78 -5.10 10.89 -8.06
CA PHE A 78 -4.06 10.05 -8.64
C PHE A 78 -4.19 9.92 -10.16
N PHE A 79 -5.41 9.69 -10.67
CA PHE A 79 -5.70 9.40 -12.08
C PHE A 79 -6.07 10.66 -12.86
N GLY A 80 -5.08 11.48 -13.18
CA GLY A 80 -5.23 12.66 -14.01
C GLY A 80 -3.93 13.44 -14.19
N ASP A 81 -3.86 14.21 -15.28
CA ASP A 81 -2.67 14.99 -15.64
C ASP A 81 -2.38 16.11 -14.62
N LYS A 82 -3.45 16.78 -14.15
CA LYS A 82 -3.36 17.96 -13.27
C LYS A 82 -3.89 17.72 -11.85
N THR A 83 -4.23 16.48 -11.51
CA THR A 83 -4.91 16.16 -10.25
C THR A 83 -3.93 16.01 -9.08
N THR A 84 -4.34 16.53 -7.92
CA THR A 84 -3.61 16.45 -6.66
C THR A 84 -4.29 15.47 -5.69
N VAL A 85 -3.49 14.65 -5.01
CA VAL A 85 -3.97 13.71 -3.97
C VAL A 85 -4.62 14.48 -2.83
N SER A 86 -5.77 14.00 -2.36
CA SER A 86 -6.48 14.61 -1.24
C SER A 86 -5.91 14.14 0.10
N LYS A 87 -6.05 14.95 1.16
CA LYS A 87 -5.69 14.52 2.52
C LYS A 87 -6.49 13.28 2.95
N ALA A 88 -7.74 13.18 2.48
CA ALA A 88 -8.60 12.03 2.72
C ALA A 88 -7.99 10.75 2.14
N PHE A 89 -7.46 10.80 0.92
CA PHE A 89 -6.81 9.64 0.29
C PHE A 89 -5.54 9.21 1.03
N VAL A 90 -4.67 10.15 1.43
CA VAL A 90 -3.47 9.82 2.23
C VAL A 90 -3.84 9.19 3.58
N THR A 91 -4.88 9.73 4.24
CA THR A 91 -5.36 9.21 5.53
C THR A 91 -5.98 7.83 5.39
N GLU A 92 -6.71 7.57 4.31
CA GLU A 92 -7.24 6.24 4.00
C GLU A 92 -6.12 5.25 3.67
N ASN A 93 -5.09 5.65 2.92
CA ASN A 93 -3.92 4.80 2.70
C ASN A 93 -3.21 4.45 4.00
N ALA A 94 -3.06 5.41 4.93
CA ALA A 94 -2.50 5.15 6.26
C ALA A 94 -3.28 4.06 7.02
N TYR A 95 -4.61 4.05 6.93
CA TYR A 95 -5.44 2.96 7.47
C TYR A 95 -5.12 1.61 6.85
N PHE A 96 -5.01 1.54 5.51
CA PHE A 96 -4.66 0.27 4.86
C PHE A 96 -3.25 -0.20 5.21
N VAL A 97 -2.31 0.73 5.39
CA VAL A 97 -0.96 0.40 5.86
C VAL A 97 -1.01 -0.17 7.27
N LEU A 98 -1.85 0.34 8.17
CA LEU A 98 -2.07 -0.25 9.50
C LEU A 98 -2.59 -1.69 9.43
N LEU A 99 -3.49 -1.99 8.49
CA LEU A 99 -3.92 -3.38 8.25
C LEU A 99 -2.78 -4.26 7.74
N CYS A 100 -1.90 -3.74 6.88
CA CYS A 100 -0.70 -4.47 6.44
C CYS A 100 0.30 -4.69 7.57
N ILE A 101 0.45 -3.74 8.50
CA ILE A 101 1.26 -3.92 9.72
C ILE A 101 0.67 -5.06 10.56
N PHE A 102 -0.65 -5.04 10.80
CA PHE A 102 -1.32 -6.12 11.53
C PHE A 102 -1.11 -7.48 10.85
N ALA A 103 -1.34 -7.58 9.54
CA ALA A 103 -1.15 -8.82 8.79
C ALA A 103 0.33 -9.29 8.81
N SER A 104 1.29 -8.37 8.75
CA SER A 104 2.72 -8.68 8.85
C SER A 104 3.12 -9.19 10.24
N LEU A 105 2.54 -8.64 11.29
CA LEU A 105 2.72 -9.16 12.65
C LEU A 105 2.04 -10.51 12.83
N TYR A 106 0.88 -10.70 12.21
CA TYR A 106 0.06 -11.89 12.39
C TYR A 106 0.57 -13.11 11.60
N VAL A 107 1.29 -12.89 10.49
CA VAL A 107 1.99 -13.98 9.77
C VAL A 107 3.26 -14.44 10.50
N ALA A 108 3.88 -13.56 11.30
CA ALA A 108 5.07 -13.89 12.08
C ALA A 108 4.70 -14.75 13.30
N PRO A 109 5.39 -15.88 13.59
CA PRO A 109 5.04 -16.72 14.73
C PRO A 109 5.01 -16.00 16.08
N GLN A 110 6.03 -15.17 16.36
CA GLN A 110 6.12 -14.40 17.60
C GLN A 110 5.03 -13.33 17.67
N GLY A 111 4.81 -12.59 16.57
CA GLY A 111 3.76 -11.58 16.49
C GLY A 111 2.36 -12.17 16.60
N ARG A 112 2.14 -13.35 16.02
CA ARG A 112 0.90 -14.12 16.15
C ARG A 112 0.63 -14.55 17.57
N ASN A 113 1.63 -15.08 18.28
CA ASN A 113 1.50 -15.46 19.69
C ASN A 113 1.17 -14.24 20.57
N MET A 114 1.82 -13.10 20.31
CA MET A 114 1.48 -11.83 20.96
C MET A 114 0.04 -11.42 20.66
N ILE A 115 -0.41 -11.45 19.41
CA ILE A 115 -1.79 -11.09 19.04
C ILE A 115 -2.82 -12.05 19.66
N LYS A 116 -2.55 -13.36 19.67
CA LYS A 116 -3.42 -14.36 20.33
C LYS A 116 -3.59 -14.12 21.83
N SER A 117 -2.58 -13.55 22.49
CA SER A 117 -2.71 -13.15 23.90
C SER A 117 -3.70 -11.98 24.08
N LEU A 118 -3.93 -11.19 23.03
CA LEU A 118 -4.90 -10.10 22.98
C LEU A 118 -6.26 -10.61 22.49
N ARG A 119 -6.93 -11.42 23.32
CA ARG A 119 -8.18 -12.16 23.01
C ARG A 119 -9.30 -11.36 22.35
N VAL A 120 -9.36 -10.04 22.59
CA VAL A 120 -10.36 -9.14 21.99
C VAL A 120 -9.87 -8.53 20.68
N ILE A 121 -8.58 -8.19 20.60
CA ILE A 121 -8.02 -7.48 19.44
C ILE A 121 -7.93 -8.42 18.24
N GLU A 122 -7.54 -9.68 18.45
CA GLU A 122 -7.44 -10.68 17.39
C GLU A 122 -8.76 -10.81 16.59
N PRO A 123 -9.91 -11.18 17.18
CA PRO A 123 -11.15 -11.32 16.41
C PRO A 123 -11.65 -10.00 15.83
N LEU A 124 -11.46 -8.87 16.51
CA LEU A 124 -11.89 -7.57 15.97
C LEU A 124 -11.12 -7.19 14.70
N MET A 125 -9.80 -7.43 14.68
CA MET A 125 -8.94 -7.10 13.54
C MET A 125 -9.07 -8.09 12.38
N ILE A 126 -9.41 -9.35 12.67
CA ILE A 126 -9.56 -10.40 11.66
C ILE A 126 -10.96 -10.35 11.03
N PHE A 127 -12.01 -10.31 11.86
CA PHE A 127 -13.39 -10.45 11.39
C PHE A 127 -14.04 -9.10 11.09
N PHE A 128 -13.68 -8.06 11.85
CA PHE A 128 -14.39 -6.78 11.85
C PHE A 128 -13.53 -5.52 11.63
N PRO A 129 -12.42 -5.55 10.86
CA PRO A 129 -11.58 -4.37 10.71
C PRO A 129 -12.33 -3.21 10.04
N PHE A 130 -13.25 -3.53 9.12
CA PHE A 130 -14.06 -2.55 8.38
C PHE A 130 -15.26 -1.99 9.16
N GLN A 131 -15.71 -2.70 10.20
CA GLN A 131 -16.85 -2.31 11.02
C GLN A 131 -16.41 -1.52 12.25
N THR A 132 -15.17 -1.72 12.70
CA THR A 132 -14.59 -1.05 13.87
C THR A 132 -13.68 0.11 13.45
N LEU A 133 -12.41 -0.16 13.16
CA LEU A 133 -11.37 0.84 12.91
C LEU A 133 -11.67 1.71 11.69
N ARG A 134 -12.19 1.13 10.60
CA ARG A 134 -12.44 1.86 9.35
C ARG A 134 -13.35 3.08 9.52
N LYS A 135 -14.26 3.08 10.50
CA LYS A 135 -15.18 4.21 10.76
C LYS A 135 -14.43 5.48 11.18
N CYS A 136 -13.23 5.33 11.76
CA CYS A 136 -12.37 6.44 12.18
C CYS A 136 -11.58 7.08 11.02
N PHE A 137 -11.68 6.54 9.80
CA PHE A 137 -10.91 7.01 8.65
C PHE A 137 -11.83 7.49 7.52
N PRO A 138 -11.42 8.49 6.72
CA PRO A 138 -12.22 8.96 5.58
C PRO A 138 -12.38 7.87 4.52
N LYS A 139 -13.50 7.88 3.79
CA LYS A 139 -13.76 6.98 2.65
C LYS A 139 -13.61 7.74 1.35
N THR A 140 -12.66 7.34 0.52
CA THR A 140 -12.53 7.83 -0.85
C THR A 140 -13.19 6.86 -1.83
N SER A 141 -13.73 7.41 -2.91
CA SER A 141 -14.44 6.67 -3.95
C SER A 141 -13.85 7.00 -5.32
N PHE A 142 -13.86 6.00 -6.20
CA PHE A 142 -13.43 6.21 -7.57
C PHE A 142 -14.62 6.72 -8.43
N GLU A 143 -14.73 8.03 -8.68
CA GLU A 143 -15.88 8.62 -9.40
C GLU A 143 -15.74 8.45 -10.91
N ARG A 144 -16.58 7.60 -11.52
CA ARG A 144 -16.46 7.12 -12.92
C ARG A 144 -16.44 8.22 -14.00
N ASN A 145 -17.01 9.40 -13.76
CA ASN A 145 -17.36 10.37 -14.81
C ASN A 145 -16.49 11.65 -14.89
N ASN A 146 -15.27 11.66 -14.34
CA ASN A 146 -14.37 12.82 -14.50
C ASN A 146 -13.60 12.77 -15.84
N THR A 147 -14.28 12.96 -16.97
CA THR A 147 -13.64 13.05 -18.31
C THR A 147 -12.83 14.33 -18.52
N ASP A 148 -13.05 15.37 -17.70
CA ASP A 148 -12.56 16.73 -17.97
C ASP A 148 -11.13 17.02 -17.46
N LYS A 149 -10.49 16.06 -16.80
CA LYS A 149 -9.19 16.29 -16.09
C LYS A 149 -7.98 15.68 -16.79
N SER A 150 -8.18 15.02 -17.92
CA SER A 150 -7.12 14.45 -18.77
C SER A 150 -7.06 15.15 -20.12
N SER A 151 -5.85 15.36 -20.64
CA SER A 151 -5.66 15.72 -22.05
C SER A 151 -6.39 14.72 -22.97
N LYS A 152 -7.02 15.21 -24.05
CA LYS A 152 -7.75 14.37 -25.03
C LYS A 152 -6.89 13.19 -25.53
N ASN A 153 -5.58 13.39 -25.67
CA ASN A 153 -4.65 12.35 -26.13
C ASN A 153 -4.29 11.29 -25.07
N ASN A 154 -4.53 11.55 -23.78
CA ASN A 154 -4.18 10.64 -22.69
C ASN A 154 -5.39 10.03 -21.99
N SER A 155 -6.61 10.47 -22.30
CA SER A 155 -7.84 10.07 -21.62
C SER A 155 -8.02 8.55 -21.53
N LYS A 156 -7.80 7.82 -22.63
CA LYS A 156 -7.91 6.34 -22.67
C LYS A 156 -6.95 5.67 -21.70
N PHE A 157 -5.70 6.13 -21.62
CA PHE A 157 -4.70 5.58 -20.70
C PHE A 157 -5.13 5.77 -19.25
N PHE A 158 -5.51 6.99 -18.85
CA PHE A 158 -5.94 7.27 -17.48
C PHE A 158 -7.23 6.53 -17.11
N GLN A 159 -8.19 6.41 -18.04
CA GLN A 159 -9.40 5.62 -17.83
C GLN A 159 -9.06 4.14 -17.59
N LEU A 160 -8.22 3.54 -18.44
CA LEU A 160 -7.79 2.15 -18.26
C LEU A 160 -7.04 1.96 -16.93
N SER A 161 -6.09 2.85 -16.61
CA SER A 161 -5.35 2.81 -15.35
C SER A 161 -6.28 2.89 -14.13
N LYS A 162 -7.32 3.73 -14.22
CA LYS A 162 -8.33 3.86 -13.17
C LYS A 162 -9.14 2.57 -13.01
N TYR A 163 -9.53 1.92 -14.09
CA TYR A 163 -10.22 0.63 -14.04
C TYR A 163 -9.38 -0.44 -13.37
N ILE A 164 -8.12 -0.58 -13.80
CA ILE A 164 -7.15 -1.52 -13.22
C ILE A 164 -7.01 -1.23 -11.72
N ALA A 165 -6.73 0.01 -11.35
CA ALA A 165 -6.55 0.39 -9.96
C ALA A 165 -7.80 0.16 -9.11
N SER A 166 -8.99 0.49 -9.61
CA SER A 166 -10.25 0.28 -8.89
C SER A 166 -10.52 -1.21 -8.63
N TYR A 167 -10.27 -2.05 -9.64
CA TYR A 167 -10.42 -3.50 -9.53
C TYR A 167 -9.47 -4.08 -8.49
N PHE A 168 -8.17 -3.79 -8.61
CA PHE A 168 -7.17 -4.29 -7.66
C PHE A 168 -7.29 -3.65 -6.28
N TYR A 169 -7.87 -2.46 -6.17
CA TYR A 169 -8.14 -1.82 -4.89
C TYR A 169 -9.25 -2.53 -4.12
N LEU A 170 -10.36 -2.88 -4.77
CA LEU A 170 -11.40 -3.72 -4.17
C LEU A 170 -10.83 -5.08 -3.77
N PHE A 171 -10.06 -5.68 -4.68
CA PHE A 171 -9.38 -6.94 -4.43
C PHE A 171 -8.45 -6.87 -3.22
N GLY A 172 -7.60 -5.84 -3.14
CA GLY A 172 -6.67 -5.61 -2.04
C GLY A 172 -7.37 -5.47 -0.69
N LYS A 173 -8.50 -4.75 -0.63
CA LYS A 173 -9.27 -4.58 0.62
C LYS A 173 -9.77 -5.90 1.19
N HIS A 174 -10.32 -6.77 0.34
CA HIS A 174 -10.95 -8.00 0.81
C HIS A 174 -9.95 -9.13 0.96
N TYR A 175 -9.06 -9.29 -0.03
CA TYR A 175 -8.14 -10.41 -0.05
C TYR A 175 -6.98 -10.19 0.93
N VAL A 176 -6.24 -9.09 0.79
CA VAL A 176 -5.09 -8.79 1.66
C VAL A 176 -5.54 -8.42 3.07
N GLY A 177 -6.63 -7.65 3.19
CA GLY A 177 -7.13 -7.17 4.48
C GLY A 177 -7.77 -8.25 5.35
N ASN A 178 -8.50 -9.19 4.76
CA ASN A 178 -9.31 -10.15 5.53
C ASN A 178 -8.92 -11.61 5.25
N MET A 179 -8.89 -12.03 3.97
CA MET A 179 -8.75 -13.45 3.63
C MET A 179 -7.46 -14.06 4.18
N LEU A 180 -6.34 -13.34 4.07
CA LEU A 180 -5.05 -13.81 4.57
C LEU A 180 -5.08 -14.05 6.09
N ASN A 181 -5.66 -13.10 6.82
CA ASN A 181 -5.79 -13.18 8.27
C ASN A 181 -6.73 -14.31 8.70
N TYR A 182 -7.78 -14.59 7.92
CA TYR A 182 -8.66 -15.74 8.15
C TYR A 182 -7.94 -17.08 8.00
N CYS A 183 -7.18 -17.25 6.92
CA CYS A 183 -6.42 -18.48 6.70
C CYS A 183 -5.42 -18.72 7.84
N LEU A 184 -4.73 -17.66 8.29
CA LEU A 184 -3.87 -17.75 9.47
C LEU A 184 -4.66 -18.10 10.73
N PHE A 185 -5.79 -17.44 11.00
CA PHE A 185 -6.63 -17.72 12.17
C PHE A 185 -7.05 -19.19 12.26
N LEU A 186 -7.48 -19.76 11.13
CA LEU A 186 -7.90 -21.16 11.02
C LEU A 186 -6.74 -22.16 10.96
N ASN A 187 -5.48 -21.70 11.03
CA ASN A 187 -4.27 -22.51 10.87
C ASN A 187 -4.20 -23.26 9.52
N LEU A 188 -4.70 -22.62 8.45
CA LEU A 188 -4.63 -23.14 7.08
C LEU A 188 -3.32 -22.73 6.39
N ASP A 189 -2.34 -22.23 7.14
CA ASP A 189 -1.11 -21.66 6.61
C ASP A 189 0.02 -22.69 6.46
N THR A 190 0.34 -23.04 5.20
CA THR A 190 1.54 -23.83 4.87
C THR A 190 2.77 -22.92 4.69
N PRO A 191 4.01 -23.44 4.76
CA PRO A 191 5.21 -22.63 4.50
C PRO A 191 5.18 -21.92 3.14
N ARG A 192 4.75 -22.62 2.09
CA ARG A 192 4.59 -22.04 0.74
C ARG A 192 3.55 -20.92 0.71
N PHE A 193 2.43 -21.10 1.43
CA PHE A 193 1.39 -20.09 1.54
C PHE A 193 1.89 -18.83 2.28
N ARG A 194 2.65 -18.99 3.37
CA ARG A 194 3.35 -17.88 4.04
C ARG A 194 4.33 -17.18 3.10
N GLY A 195 5.02 -17.95 2.25
CA GLY A 195 5.89 -17.41 1.21
C GLY A 195 5.16 -16.44 0.28
N LEU A 196 3.99 -16.85 -0.22
CA LEU A 196 3.13 -16.03 -1.07
C LEU A 196 2.53 -14.83 -0.31
N PHE A 197 2.30 -14.95 1.00
CA PHE A 197 1.83 -13.83 1.83
C PHE A 197 2.82 -12.69 1.85
N TYR A 198 4.12 -12.98 1.96
CA TYR A 198 5.15 -11.95 1.95
C TYR A 198 5.15 -11.15 0.64
N TRP A 199 4.92 -11.81 -0.50
CA TRP A 199 4.77 -11.13 -1.79
C TRP A 199 3.52 -10.24 -1.87
N ILE A 200 2.39 -10.72 -1.35
CA ILE A 200 1.16 -9.94 -1.30
C ILE A 200 1.32 -8.71 -0.40
N LEU A 201 1.94 -8.89 0.77
CA LEU A 201 2.25 -7.82 1.71
C LEU A 201 3.22 -6.80 1.11
N LEU A 202 4.23 -7.25 0.35
CA LEU A 202 5.15 -6.38 -0.38
C LEU A 202 4.40 -5.52 -1.40
N GLY A 203 3.55 -6.13 -2.25
CA GLY A 203 2.78 -5.40 -3.25
C GLY A 203 1.72 -4.48 -2.62
N GLY A 204 1.11 -4.89 -1.50
CA GLY A 204 0.24 -4.04 -0.70
C GLY A 204 0.96 -2.80 -0.19
N GLY A 205 2.15 -2.97 0.41
CA GLY A 205 2.99 -1.87 0.84
C GLY A 205 3.36 -0.93 -0.31
N TYR A 206 3.78 -1.49 -1.44
CA TYR A 206 4.09 -0.74 -2.66
C TYR A 206 2.90 0.15 -3.07
N ASN A 207 1.74 -0.45 -3.32
CA ASN A 207 0.58 0.28 -3.84
C ASN A 207 0.11 1.38 -2.88
N LEU A 208 0.13 1.12 -1.56
CA LEU A 208 -0.33 2.09 -0.57
C LEU A 208 0.64 3.26 -0.35
N THR A 209 1.95 2.97 -0.34
CA THR A 209 2.98 3.94 0.05
C THR A 209 3.63 4.63 -1.15
N ILE A 210 4.01 3.87 -2.18
CA ILE A 210 4.68 4.42 -3.37
C ILE A 210 3.73 5.28 -4.18
N GLY A 211 2.42 5.02 -4.16
CA GLY A 211 1.42 5.93 -4.72
C GLY A 211 1.54 7.36 -4.16
N ILE A 212 1.72 7.53 -2.84
CA ILE A 212 1.85 8.85 -2.22
C ILE A 212 3.17 9.53 -2.65
N PHE A 213 4.26 8.75 -2.71
CA PHE A 213 5.57 9.26 -3.11
C PHE A 213 5.63 9.64 -4.61
N LEU A 214 5.18 8.76 -5.51
CA LEU A 214 5.10 9.01 -6.95
C LEU A 214 4.21 10.21 -7.25
N HIS A 215 3.13 10.39 -6.49
CA HIS A 215 2.28 11.56 -6.65
C HIS A 215 3.01 12.85 -6.28
N THR A 216 3.80 12.83 -5.20
CA THR A 216 4.65 13.96 -4.82
C THR A 216 5.65 14.32 -5.93
N LEU A 217 6.27 13.33 -6.55
CA LEU A 217 7.18 13.53 -7.69
C LEU A 217 6.45 14.06 -8.94
N LYS A 218 5.25 13.55 -9.23
CA LYS A 218 4.36 14.04 -10.30
C LYS A 218 4.02 15.51 -10.11
N PHE A 219 3.57 15.89 -8.91
CA PHE A 219 3.20 17.26 -8.58
C PHE A 219 4.37 18.24 -8.72
N ARG A 220 5.57 17.80 -8.33
CA ARG A 220 6.81 18.57 -8.47
C ARG A 220 7.34 18.61 -9.92
N LYS A 221 6.65 17.99 -10.88
CA LYS A 221 7.06 17.86 -12.28
C LYS A 221 8.42 17.18 -12.47
N VAL A 222 8.87 16.38 -11.48
CA VAL A 222 10.09 15.58 -11.59
C VAL A 222 9.86 14.38 -12.50
N LEU A 223 8.64 13.86 -12.50
CA LEU A 223 8.28 12.62 -13.17
C LEU A 223 6.97 12.81 -13.95
N GLY A 224 6.94 12.37 -15.21
CA GLY A 224 5.80 12.55 -16.10
C GLY A 224 4.55 11.78 -15.63
N PRO A 225 3.32 12.28 -15.85
CA PRO A 225 2.10 11.63 -15.36
C PRO A 225 1.93 10.16 -15.77
N LYS A 226 2.27 9.81 -17.02
CA LYS A 226 2.22 8.42 -17.51
C LYS A 226 3.21 7.51 -16.79
N LEU A 227 4.42 7.99 -16.54
CA LEU A 227 5.45 7.21 -15.85
C LEU A 227 5.08 7.04 -14.38
N ALA A 228 4.47 8.05 -13.74
CA ALA A 228 4.02 7.98 -12.36
C ALA A 228 2.93 6.91 -12.19
N ILE A 229 1.95 6.91 -13.09
CA ILE A 229 0.87 5.92 -13.07
C ILE A 229 1.38 4.55 -13.50
N GLY A 230 2.22 4.47 -14.53
CA GLY A 230 2.82 3.21 -14.96
C GLY A 230 3.60 2.53 -13.84
N ALA A 231 4.45 3.29 -13.15
CA ALA A 231 5.18 2.81 -11.98
C ALA A 231 4.21 2.35 -10.88
N TYR A 232 3.17 3.12 -10.58
CA TYR A 232 2.15 2.70 -9.62
C TYR A 232 1.47 1.38 -9.99
N LEU A 233 1.13 1.19 -11.27
CA LEU A 233 0.48 -0.04 -11.74
C LEU A 233 1.39 -1.28 -11.66
N LEU A 234 2.71 -1.12 -11.70
CA LEU A 234 3.65 -2.24 -11.53
C LEU A 234 3.45 -2.95 -10.19
N GLY A 235 3.06 -2.22 -9.14
CA GLY A 235 2.78 -2.81 -7.84
C GLY A 235 1.64 -3.82 -7.87
N TYR A 236 0.67 -3.67 -8.78
CA TYR A 236 -0.40 -4.66 -8.94
C TYR A 236 0.10 -5.95 -9.56
N SER A 237 1.10 -5.92 -10.43
CA SER A 237 1.74 -7.14 -10.94
C SER A 237 2.50 -7.87 -9.84
N ILE A 238 3.19 -7.12 -8.97
CA ILE A 238 3.96 -7.68 -7.83
C ILE A 238 3.04 -8.41 -6.84
N SER A 239 1.86 -7.87 -6.51
CA SER A 239 0.89 -8.57 -5.63
C SER A 239 -0.02 -9.55 -6.36
N GLY A 240 -0.36 -9.27 -7.62
CA GLY A 240 -1.42 -9.96 -8.36
C GLY A 240 -1.02 -11.37 -8.77
N ILE A 241 0.20 -11.55 -9.29
CA ILE A 241 0.72 -12.87 -9.69
C ILE A 241 0.75 -13.83 -8.49
N PRO A 242 1.38 -13.49 -7.33
CA PRO A 242 1.35 -14.36 -6.15
C PRO A 242 -0.06 -14.68 -5.69
N THR A 243 -0.98 -13.72 -5.79
CA THR A 243 -2.35 -13.95 -5.38
C THR A 243 -3.06 -14.98 -6.26
N LEU A 244 -2.90 -14.88 -7.59
CA LEU A 244 -3.46 -15.87 -8.51
C LEU A 244 -2.89 -17.27 -8.23
N LEU A 245 -1.60 -17.35 -7.89
CA LEU A 245 -0.97 -18.60 -7.48
C LEU A 245 -1.55 -19.15 -6.16
N ILE A 246 -1.90 -18.31 -5.19
CA ILE A 246 -2.62 -18.79 -3.99
C ILE A 246 -3.96 -19.38 -4.40
N MET A 247 -4.74 -18.64 -5.20
CA MET A 247 -6.09 -19.05 -5.59
C MET A 247 -6.12 -20.35 -6.41
N SER A 248 -5.08 -20.65 -7.17
CA SER A 248 -5.01 -21.89 -7.96
C SER A 248 -4.62 -23.13 -7.16
N ASN A 249 -4.16 -22.97 -5.91
CA ASN A 249 -3.68 -24.07 -5.05
C ASN A 249 -4.57 -24.30 -3.81
N ILE A 250 -5.64 -23.53 -3.65
CA ILE A 250 -6.74 -23.76 -2.68
C ILE A 250 -7.85 -24.49 -3.42
#